data_AF-A0A4C2ZFA5-F1
#
_entry.id   AF-A0A4C2ZFA5-F1
#
_cell.length_a   1.000
_cell.length_b   1.000
_cell.length_c   1.000
_cell.angle_alpha   90.00
_cell.angle_beta   90.00
_cell.angle_gamma   90.00
#
_symmetry.space_group_name_H-M   'P 1'
#
loop_
_entity.id
_entity.type
_entity.pdbx_description
1 polymer ?
#
loop_
_entity_poly.entity_id
_entity_poly.type
_entity_poly.pdbx_seq_one_letter_code
_entity_poly.pdbx_strand_id
1 'polypeptide(L)' 'MTFEEVQQHKKFHDFDDLETMTAKKYRRLLSSDALFVVDHHDFLRSSLTGEIFATNREQVEAMIEYLWKIRRRMRDPVKR' A
#
# COMPACT_ATOMS: atom_id res chain seq x y z
N MET A 1 -6.93 13.99 -4.44
CA MET A 1 -5.81 14.24 -5.35
C MET A 1 -6.28 14.23 -6.78
N THR A 2 -5.68 15.06 -7.62
CA THR A 2 -5.87 15.02 -9.07
C THR A 2 -5.13 13.83 -9.68
N PHE A 3 -5.45 13.48 -10.93
CA PHE A 3 -4.72 12.47 -11.67
C PHE A 3 -3.22 12.80 -11.77
N GLU A 4 -2.88 14.07 -11.99
CA GLU A 4 -1.49 14.53 -12.13
C GLU A 4 -0.70 14.38 -10.82
N GLU A 5 -1.30 14.71 -9.67
CA GLU A 5 -0.70 14.52 -8.35
C GLU A 5 -0.37 13.04 -8.09
N VAL A 6 -1.29 12.14 -8.47
CA VAL A 6 -1.07 10.69 -8.36
C VAL A 6 0.08 10.23 -9.26
N GLN A 7 0.19 10.75 -10.49
CA GLN A 7 1.31 10.41 -11.37
C GLN A 7 2.65 10.93 -10.83
N GLN A 8 2.66 12.15 -10.29
CA GLN A 8 3.86 12.74 -9.70
C GLN A 8 4.32 11.98 -8.45
N HIS A 9 3.39 11.58 -7.58
CA HIS A 9 3.66 10.73 -6.42
C HIS A 9 4.24 9.38 -6.84
N LYS A 10 3.63 8.72 -7.82
CA LYS A 10 4.13 7.44 -8.36
C LYS A 10 5.55 7.58 -8.92
N LYS A 11 5.81 8.65 -9.68
CA LYS A 11 7.14 8.93 -10.23
C LYS A 11 8.17 9.20 -9.13
N PHE A 12 7.81 9.94 -8.08
CA PHE A 12 8.70 10.24 -6.96
C PHE A 12 9.12 8.98 -6.19
N HIS A 13 8.19 8.04 -5.97
CA HIS A 13 8.46 6.80 -5.25
C HIS A 13 9.01 5.66 -6.13
N ASP A 14 9.24 5.90 -7.43
CA ASP A 14 9.64 4.86 -8.39
C ASP A 14 8.60 3.71 -8.36
N PHE A 15 7.32 4.09 -8.32
CA PHE A 15 6.17 3.18 -8.28
C PHE A 15 5.88 2.70 -9.70
N ASP A 16 6.59 1.64 -10.08
CA ASP A 16 6.42 0.93 -11.35
C ASP A 16 5.31 -0.12 -11.30
N ASP A 17 5.15 -0.87 -12.39
CA ASP A 17 4.24 -1.99 -12.51
C ASP A 17 4.47 -3.07 -11.43
N LEU A 18 3.41 -3.33 -10.64
CA LEU A 18 3.41 -4.32 -9.56
C LEU A 18 3.60 -5.75 -10.08
N GLU A 19 3.19 -6.06 -11.31
CA GLU A 19 3.33 -7.41 -11.90
C GLU A 19 4.80 -7.80 -12.04
N THR A 20 5.68 -6.84 -12.29
CA THR A 20 7.11 -7.06 -12.50
C THR A 20 7.97 -6.67 -11.30
N MET A 21 7.36 -6.12 -10.26
CA MET A 21 8.06 -5.59 -9.10
C MET A 21 8.64 -6.68 -8.20
N THR A 22 9.90 -6.51 -7.81
CA THR A 22 10.51 -7.40 -6.81
C THR A 22 9.92 -7.16 -5.42
N ALA A 23 9.88 -8.21 -4.58
CA ALA A 23 9.47 -8.06 -3.19
C ALA A 23 10.31 -7.02 -2.41
N LYS A 24 11.59 -6.83 -2.78
CA LYS A 24 12.45 -5.78 -2.20
C LYS A 24 11.92 -4.38 -2.53
N LYS A 25 11.59 -4.11 -3.79
CA LYS A 25 11.04 -2.82 -4.24
C LYS A 25 9.66 -2.58 -3.65
N TYR A 26 8.80 -3.62 -3.60
CA TYR A 26 7.48 -3.53 -2.97
C TYR A 26 7.56 -3.18 -1.48
N ARG A 27 8.48 -3.80 -0.72
CA ARG A 27 8.73 -3.44 0.69
C ARG A 27 9.19 -1.99 0.84
N ARG A 28 10.01 -1.49 -0.08
CA ARG A 28 10.44 -0.08 -0.08
C ARG A 28 9.26 0.87 -0.22
N LEU A 29 8.31 0.57 -1.11
CA LEU A 29 7.09 1.37 -1.27
C LEU A 29 6.24 1.40 0.00
N LEU A 30 6.12 0.26 0.69
CA LEU A 30 5.42 0.18 1.97
C LEU A 30 6.12 1.01 3.06
N SER A 31 7.45 0.96 3.15
CA SER A 31 8.21 1.69 4.18
C SER A 31 8.39 3.18 3.88
N SER A 32 8.15 3.62 2.65
CA SER A 32 8.29 5.02 2.24
C SER A 32 6.95 5.74 2.15
N ASP A 33 5.91 5.18 2.77
CA ASP A 33 4.53 5.67 2.73
C ASP A 33 3.97 5.89 1.31
N ALA A 34 4.50 5.17 0.32
CA ALA A 34 4.09 5.34 -1.08
C ALA A 34 2.70 4.77 -1.36
N LEU A 35 2.28 3.77 -0.57
CA LEU A 35 1.01 3.07 -0.67
C LEU A 35 0.01 3.53 0.40
N PHE A 36 0.46 3.61 1.65
CA PHE A 36 -0.34 4.01 2.79
C PHE A 36 0.46 4.92 3.72
N VAL A 37 -0.24 5.79 4.44
CA VAL A 37 0.33 6.70 5.45
C VAL A 37 -0.62 6.79 6.65
N VAL A 38 -0.06 7.03 7.84
CA VAL A 38 -0.86 7.45 9.01
C VAL A 38 -0.89 8.97 9.02
N ASP A 39 -2.08 9.55 8.91
CA ASP A 39 -2.23 11.01 8.89
C ASP A 39 -2.13 11.64 10.29
N HIS A 40 -2.26 12.96 10.37
CA HIS A 40 -2.22 13.71 11.62
C HIS A 40 -3.40 13.45 12.57
N HIS A 41 -4.40 12.67 12.16
CA HIS A 41 -5.51 12.19 12.98
C HIS A 41 -5.32 10.73 13.43
N ASP A 42 -4.13 10.15 13.22
CA ASP A 42 -3.84 8.73 13.44
C ASP A 42 -4.67 7.78 12.56
N PHE A 43 -5.13 8.24 11.40
CA PHE A 43 -5.88 7.40 10.46
C PHE A 43 -4.97 6.81 9.39
N LEU A 44 -5.09 5.50 9.16
CA LEU A 44 -4.44 4.83 8.04
C LEU A 44 -5.17 5.19 6.74
N ARG A 45 -4.46 5.82 5.81
CA ARG A 45 -5.00 6.27 4.54
C ARG A 45 -4.20 5.78 3.35
N SER A 46 -4.85 5.69 2.20
CA SER A 46 -4.17 5.54 0.92
C SER A 46 -3.43 6.82 0.55
N SER A 47 -2.14 6.71 0.28
CA SER A 47 -1.33 7.82 -0.23
C SER A 47 -1.66 8.18 -1.69
N LEU A 48 -2.44 7.35 -2.38
CA LEU A 48 -2.84 7.55 -3.79
C LEU A 48 -4.26 8.13 -3.94
N THR A 49 -5.12 8.00 -2.94
CA THR A 49 -6.53 8.45 -3.03
C THR A 49 -6.98 9.31 -1.85
N GLY A 50 -6.29 9.21 -0.70
CA GLY A 50 -6.71 9.82 0.56
C GLY A 50 -7.81 9.04 1.31
N GLU A 51 -8.28 7.93 0.74
CA GLU A 51 -9.31 7.06 1.33
C GLU A 51 -8.84 6.51 2.68
N ILE A 52 -9.74 6.46 3.66
CA ILE A 52 -9.46 5.94 5.00
C ILE A 52 -9.68 4.43 5.00
N PHE A 53 -8.65 3.69 5.43
CA PHE A 53 -8.73 2.24 5.61
C PHE A 53 -8.96 1.83 7.06
N ALA A 54 -8.46 2.62 8.01
CA ALA A 54 -8.66 2.41 9.44
C ALA A 54 -8.52 3.73 10.21
N THR A 55 -9.34 3.92 11.24
CA THR A 55 -9.29 5.09 12.13
C THR A 55 -8.77 4.77 13.53
N ASN A 56 -8.50 3.49 13.81
CA ASN A 56 -7.96 3.04 15.08
C ASN A 56 -7.19 1.72 14.92
N ARG A 57 -6.52 1.33 16.00
CA ARG A 57 -5.70 0.11 16.05
C ARG A 57 -6.50 -1.18 15.83
N GLU A 58 -7.69 -1.28 16.40
CA GLU A 58 -8.55 -2.48 16.28
C GLU A 58 -8.92 -2.76 14.81
N GLN A 59 -9.22 -1.71 14.06
CA GLN A 59 -9.49 -1.81 12.63
C GLN A 59 -8.26 -2.24 11.83
N VAL A 60 -7.06 -1.75 12.18
CA VAL A 60 -5.80 -2.20 11.57
C VAL A 60 -5.55 -3.68 11.86
N GLU A 61 -5.77 -4.13 13.10
CA GLU A 61 -5.62 -5.53 13.48
C GLU A 61 -6.59 -6.43 12.68
N ALA A 62 -7.86 -6.04 12.57
CA ALA A 62 -8.84 -6.74 11.74
C ALA A 62 -8.43 -6.79 10.25
N MET A 63 -7.86 -5.69 9.73
CA MET A 63 -7.37 -5.65 8.35
C MET A 63 -6.17 -6.59 8.15
N ILE A 64 -5.23 -6.66 9.10
CA ILE A 64 -4.10 -7.60 9.05
C ILE A 64 -4.58 -9.05 9.02
N GLU A 65 -5.55 -9.40 9.86
CA GLU A 65 -6.17 -10.74 9.86
C GLU A 65 -6.80 -11.08 8.49
N TYR A 66 -7.50 -10.11 7.90
CA TYR A 66 -8.08 -10.27 6.57
C TYR A 66 -7.02 -10.44 5.48
N LEU A 67 -5.95 -9.65 5.52
CA LEU A 67 -4.82 -9.75 4.58
C LEU A 67 -4.11 -11.11 4.70
N TRP A 68 -4.00 -11.69 5.90
CA TRP A 68 -3.50 -13.06 6.06
C TRP A 68 -4.39 -14.10 5.38
N LYS A 69 -5.72 -13.92 5.41
CA LYS A 69 -6.66 -14.80 4.69
C LYS A 69 -6.51 -14.64 3.17
N ILE A 70 -6.35 -13.41 2.68
CA ILE A 70 -6.08 -13.14 1.25
C ILE A 70 -4.78 -13.81 0.82
N ARG A 71 -3.68 -13.64 1.58
CA ARG A 71 -2.37 -14.23 1.28
C ARG A 71 -2.47 -15.72 0.98
N ARG A 72 -3.25 -16.47 1.77
CA ARG A 72 -3.43 -17.93 1.60
C ARG A 72 -4.14 -18.32 0.30
N ARG A 73 -4.87 -17.40 -0.35
CA ARG A 73 -5.60 -17.63 -1.60
C ARG A 73 -4.86 -17.11 -2.83
N MET A 74 -3.86 -16.25 -2.64
CA MET A 74 -3.05 -15.71 -3.72
C MET A 74 -2.05 -16.76 -4.22
N ARG A 75 -1.73 -16.70 -5.51
CA ARG A 75 -0.72 -17.55 -6.12
C ARG A 75 0.67 -17.14 -5.63
N ASP A 76 1.57 -18.10 -5.53
CA ASP A 76 2.98 -17.80 -5.32
C ASP A 76 3.52 -16.96 -6.49
N PRO A 77 4.50 -16.08 -6.24
CA PRO A 77 5.16 -15.34 -7.30
C PRO A 77 5.79 -16.32 -8.29
N VAL A 78 5.58 -16.06 -9.59
CA VAL A 78 6.24 -16.82 -10.65
C VAL A 78 7.75 -16.63 -10.48
N LYS A 79 8.49 -17.74 -10.27
CA LYS A 79 9.96 -17.69 -10.24
C LYS A 79 10.43 -17.19 -11.62
N ARG A 80 11.09 -16.03 -11.63
CA ARG A 80 11.82 -15.54 -12.80
C ARG A 80 13.22 -16.14 -12.81
#